data_AF-A0A7J4VBN4-F1
#
_entry.id   AF-A0A7J4VBN4-F1
#
_cell.length_a   1.000
_cell.length_b   1.000
_cell.length_c   1.000
_cell.angle_alpha   90.00
_cell.angle_beta   90.00
_cell.angle_gamma   90.00
#
_symmetry.space_group_name_H-M   'P 1'
#
loop_
_entity.id
_entity.type
_entity.pdbx_description
1 polymer ?
#
loop_
_entity_poly.entity_id
_entity_poly.type
_entity_poly.pdbx_seq_one_letter_code
_entity_poly.pdbx_strand_id
1 'polypeptide(L)'
;MPLTDLNTVSDLSTITPQDIDSIGETYGKLFVQNQVKTAQLRNFYSSIVSIRIKLKNAGEVTAQIERELILLKPKLAYSAGRQPKLKPFYELMKKGIDATSVKDQTKKVDAVDNLISITEAIVAYHRFYDHKSN
;
A
#
# COMPACT_ATOMS: atom_id res chain seq x y z
N MET A 1 -9.10 10.60 -15.98
CA MET A 1 -7.96 9.67 -16.12
C MET A 1 -7.72 9.07 -14.75
N PRO A 2 -7.59 7.73 -14.62
CA PRO A 2 -7.30 7.11 -13.32
C PRO A 2 -5.99 7.63 -12.73
N LEU A 3 -5.89 7.67 -11.41
CA LEU A 3 -4.65 8.01 -10.71
C LEU A 3 -3.57 6.96 -11.00
N THR A 4 -2.32 7.40 -11.06
CA THR A 4 -1.15 6.52 -11.21
C THR A 4 -0.25 6.55 -9.98
N ASP A 5 -0.49 7.48 -9.05
CA ASP A 5 0.21 7.62 -7.78
C ASP A 5 -0.71 8.22 -6.70
N LEU A 6 -0.16 8.49 -5.51
CA LEU A 6 -0.88 9.08 -4.37
C LEU A 6 -0.37 10.49 -4.01
N ASN A 7 0.31 11.18 -4.92
CA ASN A 7 0.95 12.46 -4.65
C ASN A 7 -0.04 13.58 -4.34
N THR A 8 -1.24 13.52 -4.93
CA THR A 8 -2.30 14.51 -4.79
C THR A 8 -3.46 14.02 -3.92
N VAL A 9 -3.36 12.84 -3.31
CA VAL A 9 -4.43 12.21 -2.54
C VAL A 9 -4.24 12.54 -1.06
N SER A 10 -5.19 13.30 -0.50
CA SER A 10 -5.23 13.64 0.93
C SER A 10 -6.19 12.76 1.74
N ASP A 11 -7.18 12.16 1.09
CA ASP A 11 -8.18 11.27 1.71
C ASP A 11 -8.33 10.01 0.85
N LEU A 12 -7.80 8.90 1.36
CA LEU A 12 -7.78 7.64 0.64
C LEU A 12 -9.16 6.96 0.59
N SER A 13 -10.16 7.42 1.34
CA SER A 13 -11.54 6.91 1.23
C SER A 13 -12.21 7.30 -0.09
N THR A 14 -11.68 8.30 -0.78
CA THR A 14 -12.29 8.89 -1.98
C THR A 14 -11.83 8.27 -3.30
N ILE A 15 -10.82 7.39 -3.26
CA ILE A 15 -10.28 6.79 -4.49
C ILE A 15 -11.21 5.70 -5.04
N THR A 16 -11.20 5.53 -6.35
CA THR A 16 -12.04 4.57 -7.06
C THR A 16 -11.33 3.23 -7.30
N PRO A 17 -12.06 2.14 -7.60
CA PRO A 17 -11.45 0.88 -8.03
C PRO A 17 -10.53 1.03 -9.25
N GLN A 18 -10.86 1.93 -10.18
CA GLN A 18 -10.04 2.22 -11.36
C GLN A 18 -8.70 2.88 -10.97
N ASP A 19 -8.70 3.72 -9.93
CA ASP A 19 -7.47 4.31 -9.40
C ASP A 19 -6.60 3.24 -8.74
N ILE A 20 -7.19 2.34 -7.96
CA ILE A 20 -6.48 1.22 -7.30
C ILE A 20 -5.83 0.31 -8.36
N ASP A 21 -6.57 -0.04 -9.40
CA ASP A 21 -6.09 -0.87 -10.51
C ASP A 21 -4.91 -0.20 -11.23
N SER A 22 -5.07 1.07 -11.61
CA SER A 22 -4.06 1.86 -12.31
C SER A 22 -2.78 2.09 -11.49
N ILE A 23 -2.91 2.43 -10.20
CA ILE A 23 -1.77 2.54 -9.27
C ILE A 23 -1.07 1.18 -9.13
N GLY A 24 -1.85 0.13 -8.92
CA GLY A 24 -1.36 -1.24 -8.77
C GLY A 24 -0.53 -1.69 -9.97
N GLU A 25 -1.06 -1.48 -11.18
CA GLU A 25 -0.38 -1.84 -12.42
C GLU A 25 0.91 -1.04 -12.61
N THR A 26 0.82 0.28 -12.42
CA THR A 26 1.95 1.21 -12.57
C THR A 26 3.12 0.80 -11.68
N TYR A 27 2.87 0.61 -10.38
CA TYR A 27 3.91 0.26 -9.43
C TYR A 27 4.34 -1.21 -9.53
N GLY A 28 3.43 -2.11 -9.90
CA GLY A 28 3.75 -3.51 -10.19
C GLY A 28 4.79 -3.63 -11.31
N LYS A 29 4.58 -2.95 -12.44
CA LYS A 29 5.54 -2.87 -13.57
C LYS A 29 6.86 -2.22 -13.14
N LEU A 30 6.79 -1.08 -12.46
CA LEU A 30 7.96 -0.35 -11.98
C LEU A 30 8.85 -1.23 -11.09
N PHE A 31 8.26 -2.06 -10.22
CA PHE A 31 9.01 -2.95 -9.33
C PHE A 31 9.65 -4.14 -10.04
N VAL A 32 9.04 -4.64 -11.11
CA VAL A 32 9.71 -5.62 -11.99
C VAL A 32 10.91 -4.98 -12.67
N GLN A 33 10.75 -3.79 -13.25
CA GLN A 33 11.84 -3.03 -13.89
C GLN A 33 13.00 -2.74 -12.92
N ASN A 34 12.67 -2.38 -11.68
CA ASN A 34 13.65 -2.14 -10.62
C ASN A 34 14.20 -3.43 -9.98
N GLN A 35 13.86 -4.61 -10.51
CA GLN A 35 14.29 -5.92 -10.02
C GLN A 35 13.99 -6.13 -8.51
N VAL A 36 12.85 -5.63 -8.04
CA VAL A 36 12.38 -5.88 -6.68
C VAL A 36 11.97 -7.34 -6.58
N LYS A 37 12.55 -8.06 -5.61
CA LYS A 37 12.25 -9.48 -5.41
C LYS A 37 10.91 -9.63 -4.70
N THR A 38 10.13 -10.63 -5.06
CA THR A 38 8.84 -10.96 -4.42
C THR A 38 8.93 -11.07 -2.89
N ALA A 39 10.02 -11.63 -2.37
CA ALA A 39 10.26 -11.72 -0.92
C ALA A 39 10.28 -10.35 -0.21
N GLN A 40 10.69 -9.29 -0.91
CA GLN A 40 10.81 -7.93 -0.36
C GLN A 40 9.43 -7.28 -0.21
N LEU A 41 8.54 -7.49 -1.19
CA LEU A 41 7.15 -7.04 -1.13
C LEU A 41 6.33 -7.88 -0.14
N ARG A 42 6.59 -9.19 -0.05
CA ARG A 42 5.87 -10.11 0.85
C ARG A 42 5.99 -9.73 2.32
N ASN A 43 7.15 -9.27 2.77
CA ASN A 43 7.33 -8.86 4.18
C ASN A 43 6.40 -7.71 4.58
N PHE A 44 6.19 -6.76 3.67
CA PHE A 44 5.23 -5.68 3.89
C PHE A 44 3.79 -6.19 3.79
N TYR A 45 3.50 -6.98 2.75
CA TYR A 45 2.18 -7.57 2.53
C TYR A 45 1.67 -8.35 3.76
N SER A 46 2.52 -9.16 4.40
CA SER A 46 2.13 -9.88 5.63
C SER A 46 1.69 -8.95 6.76
N SER A 47 2.31 -7.78 6.89
CA SER A 47 1.92 -6.79 7.92
C SER A 47 0.56 -6.17 7.58
N ILE A 48 0.31 -5.90 6.30
CA ILE A 48 -0.96 -5.38 5.79
C ILE A 48 -2.10 -6.40 5.94
N VAL A 49 -1.86 -7.68 5.68
CA VAL A 49 -2.84 -8.76 5.90
C VAL A 49 -3.21 -8.87 7.38
N SER A 50 -2.24 -8.74 8.30
CA SER A 50 -2.50 -8.74 9.74
C SER A 50 -3.42 -7.58 10.15
N ILE A 51 -3.19 -6.38 9.59
CA ILE A 51 -4.05 -5.21 9.81
C ILE A 51 -5.47 -5.46 9.29
N ARG A 52 -5.62 -6.04 8.08
CA ARG A 52 -6.93 -6.39 7.52
C ARG A 52 -7.73 -7.31 8.44
N ILE A 53 -7.10 -8.34 9.00
CA ILE A 53 -7.77 -9.28 9.92
C ILE A 53 -8.27 -8.54 11.17
N LYS A 54 -7.43 -7.68 11.76
CA LYS A 54 -7.82 -6.87 12.93
C LYS A 54 -8.95 -5.90 12.62
N LEU A 55 -8.89 -5.24 11.46
CA LEU A 55 -9.94 -4.32 11.01
C LEU A 55 -11.27 -5.06 10.84
N LYS A 56 -11.29 -6.20 10.16
CA LYS A 56 -12.49 -7.03 9.99
C LYS A 56 -13.09 -7.50 11.33
N ASN A 57 -12.24 -7.87 12.28
CA ASN A 57 -12.70 -8.33 13.59
C ASN A 57 -13.25 -7.19 14.46
N ALA A 58 -12.66 -5.99 14.37
CA ALA A 58 -13.10 -4.83 15.14
C ALA A 58 -14.30 -4.10 14.51
N GLY A 59 -14.42 -4.13 13.18
CA GLY A 59 -15.38 -3.32 12.43
C GLY A 59 -15.01 -1.84 12.33
N GLU A 60 -13.89 -1.43 12.93
CA GLU A 60 -13.43 -0.05 12.97
C GLU A 60 -11.90 0.06 13.09
N VAL A 61 -11.37 1.25 12.81
CA VAL A 61 -9.94 1.53 13.00
C VAL A 61 -9.68 1.89 14.46
N THR A 62 -9.23 0.89 15.22
CA THR A 62 -8.83 1.05 16.63
C THR A 62 -7.48 1.75 16.77
N ALA A 63 -7.18 2.26 17.97
CA ALA A 63 -5.88 2.87 18.27
C ALA A 63 -4.69 1.91 18.03
N GLN A 64 -4.90 0.60 18.22
CA GLN A 64 -3.88 -0.41 17.91
C GLN A 64 -3.62 -0.49 16.40
N ILE A 65 -4.68 -0.55 15.59
CA ILE A 65 -4.57 -0.61 14.13
C ILE A 65 -3.88 0.66 13.60
N GLU A 66 -4.28 1.83 14.10
CA GLU A 66 -3.69 3.11 13.74
C GLU A 66 -2.20 3.18 14.08
N ARG A 67 -1.82 2.74 15.28
CA ARG A 67 -0.40 2.64 15.67
C ARG A 67 0.38 1.71 14.75
N GLU A 68 -0.16 0.54 14.42
CA GLU A 68 0.50 -0.42 13.53
C GLU A 68 0.69 0.14 12.12
N LEU A 69 -0.32 0.80 11.56
CA LEU A 69 -0.25 1.50 10.27
C LEU A 69 0.85 2.57 10.27
N ILE A 70 0.87 3.46 11.27
CA ILE A 70 1.88 4.52 11.38
C ILE A 70 3.29 3.93 11.46
N LEU A 71 3.47 2.84 12.22
CA LEU A 71 4.77 2.18 12.37
C LEU A 71 5.23 1.40 11.14
N LEU A 72 4.41 1.24 10.11
CA LEU A 72 4.87 0.75 8.81
C LEU A 72 5.82 1.73 8.12
N LYS A 73 5.63 3.05 8.30
CA LYS A 73 6.47 4.09 7.69
C LYS A 73 7.96 3.93 8.04
N PRO A 74 8.38 3.88 9.32
CA PRO A 74 9.79 3.69 9.66
C PRO A 74 10.34 2.32 9.23
N LYS A 75 9.53 1.25 9.24
CA LYS A 75 9.94 -0.08 8.73
C LYS A 75 10.26 -0.05 7.23
N LEU A 76 9.41 0.64 6.46
CA LEU A 76 9.62 0.86 5.03
C LEU A 76 10.83 1.76 4.78
N ALA A 77 10.98 2.84 5.54
CA ALA A 77 12.11 3.76 5.43
C ALA A 77 13.44 3.02 5.65
N TYR A 78 13.53 2.15 6.67
CA TYR A 78 14.70 1.32 6.90
C TYR A 78 14.99 0.38 5.72
N SER A 79 13.96 -0.29 5.20
CA SER A 79 14.08 -1.20 4.06
C SER A 79 14.54 -0.47 2.80
N ALA A 80 14.01 0.72 2.53
CA ALA A 80 14.40 1.59 1.43
C ALA A 80 15.81 2.17 1.59
N GLY A 81 16.23 2.48 2.82
CA GLY A 81 17.59 2.92 3.12
C GLY A 81 18.62 1.82 2.87
N ARG A 82 18.28 0.56 3.18
CA ARG A 82 19.12 -0.61 2.86
C ARG A 82 19.08 -0.99 1.39
N GLN A 83 17.98 -0.71 0.70
CA GLN A 83 17.74 -1.12 -0.67
C GLN A 83 17.06 0.01 -1.45
N PRO A 84 17.84 0.89 -2.12
CA PRO A 84 17.33 2.09 -2.78
C PRO A 84 16.21 1.83 -3.80
N LYS A 85 16.19 0.65 -4.43
CA LYS A 85 15.12 0.21 -5.34
C LYS A 85 13.72 0.14 -4.71
N LEU A 86 13.63 0.08 -3.38
CA LEU A 86 12.37 0.12 -2.63
C LEU A 86 11.93 1.55 -2.29
N LYS A 87 12.72 2.57 -2.61
CA LYS A 87 12.36 3.97 -2.33
C LYS A 87 11.02 4.38 -2.96
N PRO A 88 10.69 4.04 -4.22
CA PRO A 88 9.38 4.38 -4.78
C PRO A 88 8.23 3.70 -4.01
N PHE A 89 8.45 2.48 -3.50
CA PHE A 89 7.47 1.79 -2.65
C PHE A 89 7.26 2.48 -1.32
N TYR A 90 8.36 2.86 -0.66
CA TYR A 90 8.30 3.62 0.59
C TYR A 90 7.54 4.94 0.42
N GLU A 91 7.85 5.73 -0.61
CA GLU A 91 7.19 7.02 -0.84
C GLU A 91 5.69 6.86 -1.09
N LEU A 92 5.30 5.90 -1.93
CA LEU A 92 3.89 5.60 -2.20
C LEU A 92 3.15 5.19 -0.92
N MET A 93 3.68 4.20 -0.21
CA MET A 93 3.03 3.68 1.00
C MET A 93 3.00 4.71 2.13
N LYS A 94 4.04 5.54 2.28
CA LYS A 94 4.03 6.64 3.24
C LYS A 94 2.88 7.59 2.97
N LYS A 95 2.70 8.03 1.72
CA LYS A 95 1.59 8.90 1.31
C LYS A 95 0.23 8.23 1.51
N GLY A 96 0.11 6.97 1.12
CA GLY A 96 -1.10 6.18 1.36
C GLY A 96 -1.47 6.11 2.83
N ILE A 97 -0.52 5.81 3.72
CA ILE A 97 -0.77 5.79 5.17
C ILE A 97 -1.13 7.19 5.69
N ASP A 98 -0.42 8.25 5.26
CA ASP A 98 -0.77 9.64 5.62
C ASP A 98 -2.23 9.97 5.21
N ALA A 99 -2.67 9.53 4.03
CA ALA A 99 -4.02 9.73 3.52
C ALA A 99 -5.10 8.87 4.20
N THR A 100 -4.72 7.94 5.11
CA THR A 100 -5.69 7.23 5.97
C THR A 100 -6.08 8.01 7.23
N SER A 101 -5.42 9.13 7.52
CA SER A 101 -5.72 9.97 8.68
C SER A 101 -6.97 10.83 8.46
N VAL A 102 -8.12 10.18 8.28
CA VAL A 102 -9.45 10.78 8.11
C VAL A 102 -10.15 10.89 9.46
N LYS A 103 -10.88 11.99 9.69
CA LYS A 103 -11.60 12.24 10.97
C LYS A 103 -12.84 11.38 11.15
N ASP A 104 -13.55 11.11 10.07
CA ASP A 104 -14.75 10.28 10.07
C ASP A 104 -14.36 8.80 10.15
N GLN A 105 -14.90 8.07 11.13
CA GLN A 105 -14.48 6.70 11.41
C GLN A 105 -14.87 5.73 10.29
N THR A 106 -16.03 5.92 9.65
CA THR A 106 -16.47 5.08 8.52
C THR A 106 -15.53 5.29 7.34
N LYS A 107 -15.27 6.55 6.98
CA LYS A 107 -14.28 6.87 5.93
C LYS A 107 -12.88 6.39 6.26
N LYS A 108 -12.50 6.36 7.55
CA LYS A 108 -11.21 5.84 7.98
C LYS A 108 -11.09 4.34 7.70
N VAL A 109 -12.16 3.56 7.92
CA VAL A 109 -12.21 2.14 7.53
C VAL A 109 -12.03 2.01 6.02
N ASP A 110 -12.81 2.76 5.23
CA ASP A 110 -12.71 2.74 3.76
C ASP A 110 -11.30 3.13 3.27
N ALA A 111 -10.70 4.15 3.88
CA ALA A 111 -9.35 4.59 3.56
C ALA A 111 -8.31 3.49 3.85
N VAL A 112 -8.42 2.79 4.98
CA VAL A 112 -7.52 1.67 5.30
C VAL A 112 -7.74 0.50 4.35
N ASP A 113 -8.98 0.16 4.02
CA ASP A 113 -9.29 -0.90 3.05
C ASP A 113 -8.77 -0.57 1.64
N ASN A 114 -8.84 0.70 1.23
CA ASN A 114 -8.26 1.18 -0.01
C ASN A 114 -6.73 1.08 -0.02
N LEU A 115 -6.04 1.40 1.10
CA LEU A 115 -4.60 1.19 1.23
C LEU A 115 -4.21 -0.29 1.09
N ILE A 116 -4.99 -1.18 1.73
CA ILE A 116 -4.77 -2.61 1.64
C ILE A 116 -4.97 -3.08 0.19
N SER A 117 -6.02 -2.61 -0.47
CA SER A 117 -6.35 -2.97 -1.86
C SER A 117 -5.29 -2.51 -2.85
N ILE A 118 -4.73 -1.30 -2.68
CA ILE A 118 -3.57 -0.83 -3.45
C ILE A 118 -2.37 -1.78 -3.27
N THR A 119 -2.08 -2.16 -2.02
CA THR A 119 -0.96 -3.06 -1.74
C THR A 119 -1.15 -4.42 -2.42
N GLU A 120 -2.38 -4.95 -2.42
CA GLU A 120 -2.75 -6.20 -3.10
C GLU A 120 -2.60 -6.10 -4.61
N ALA A 121 -3.10 -5.01 -5.21
CA ALA A 121 -2.99 -4.77 -6.64
C ALA A 121 -1.53 -4.72 -7.09
N ILE A 122 -0.66 -4.02 -6.34
CA ILE A 122 0.78 -3.95 -6.60
C ILE A 122 1.41 -5.35 -6.59
N VAL A 123 1.13 -6.16 -5.57
CA VAL A 123 1.70 -7.52 -5.46
C VAL A 123 1.18 -8.43 -6.58
N ALA A 124 -0.10 -8.32 -6.92
CA ALA A 124 -0.71 -9.10 -8.01
C ALA A 124 -0.08 -8.75 -9.37
N TYR A 125 0.02 -7.46 -9.70
CA TYR A 125 0.62 -7.00 -10.95
C TYR A 125 2.13 -7.25 -11.01
N HIS A 126 2.87 -7.04 -9.91
CA HIS A 126 4.28 -7.41 -9.82
C HIS A 126 4.46 -8.88 -10.19
N ARG A 127 3.68 -9.77 -9.56
CA ARG A 127 3.72 -11.21 -9.87
C ARG A 127 3.38 -11.49 -11.33
N PHE A 128 2.32 -10.88 -11.88
CA PHE A 128 1.92 -11.07 -13.26
C PHE A 128 3.02 -10.70 -14.27
N TYR A 129 3.71 -9.57 -14.05
CA TYR A 129 4.77 -9.10 -14.95
C TYR A 129 6.12 -9.79 -14.73
N ASP A 130 6.42 -10.24 -13.51
CA ASP A 130 7.62 -11.00 -13.18
C ASP A 130 7.63 -12.36 -13.92
N HIS A 131 6.48 -13.01 -14.07
CA HIS A 131 6.36 -14.29 -14.80
C HIS A 131 6.47 -14.13 -16.34
N LYS A 132 6.35 -12.92 -16.88
CA LYS A 132 6.55 -12.65 -18.32
C LYS A 132 8.00 -12.32 -18.67
N SER A 133 8.83 -12.02 -17.67
CA SER A 133 10.23 -11.58 -17.86
C SER A 133 11.23 -12.74 -17.74
N ASN A 134 10.76 -13.94 -17.36
CA ASN A 134 11.48 -15.21 -17.36
C ASN A 134 11.03 -16.08 -18.52
#